data_AF-A0A1M5VVA1-F1
#
_entry.id   AF-A0A1M5VVA1-F1
#
_cell.length_a   1.000
_cell.length_b   1.000
_cell.length_c   1.000
_cell.angle_alpha   90.00
_cell.angle_beta   90.00
_cell.angle_gamma   90.00
#
_symmetry.space_group_name_H-M   'P 1'
#
loop_
_entity.id
_entity.type
_entity.pdbx_description
1 polymer ?
#
loop_
_entity_poly.entity_id
_entity_poly.type
_entity_poly.pdbx_seq_one_letter_code
_entity_poly.pdbx_strand_id
1 'polypeptide(L)'
;MTDDRHHTCQCGKMEWRIAPTAPGTHLVCYCADCQTYANVLDHGATRVDSDGGTEIFQTLPANFEFLRGQDHLAVLRLSPKGILRWYAGCCGTQIANTLPGPGLPFVGAVLPPGAKGYGPITALLSTVGTAPHIKETGVLKAQLSVIGRILGGVFSPSKRASPFFNDDKTPVVAPRVLSKSERNAARPQ
;
A
#
# COMPACT_ATOMS: atom_id res chain seq x y z
N MET A 1 15.83 -7.52 -20.05
CA MET A 1 15.00 -8.19 -19.01
C MET A 1 14.17 -7.08 -18.39
N THR A 2 12.90 -7.00 -18.77
CA THR A 2 12.03 -5.88 -18.39
C THR A 2 11.80 -5.88 -16.88
N ASP A 3 11.76 -4.66 -16.40
CA ASP A 3 11.69 -4.23 -15.01
C ASP A 3 10.26 -4.43 -14.47
N ASP A 4 9.75 -5.67 -14.49
CA ASP A 4 8.31 -5.96 -14.30
C ASP A 4 7.73 -5.51 -12.94
N ARG A 5 8.59 -5.10 -12.00
CA ARG A 5 8.21 -4.56 -10.69
C ARG A 5 8.76 -3.18 -10.38
N HIS A 6 9.15 -2.43 -11.41
CA HIS A 6 9.43 -1.00 -11.32
C HIS A 6 8.15 -0.21 -11.57
N HIS A 7 7.95 0.79 -10.73
CA HIS A 7 6.83 1.71 -10.75
C HIS A 7 7.31 3.14 -10.82
N THR A 8 6.56 3.95 -11.56
CA THR A 8 6.69 5.40 -11.52
C THR A 8 5.37 6.02 -11.06
N CYS A 9 5.44 7.20 -10.46
CA CYS A 9 4.25 8.00 -10.22
C CYS A 9 3.72 8.57 -11.54
N GLN A 10 2.47 9.01 -11.55
CA GLN A 10 1.80 9.48 -12.77
C GLN A 10 2.55 10.62 -13.47
N CYS A 11 3.16 11.53 -12.71
CA CYS A 11 3.93 12.65 -13.27
C CYS A 11 5.42 12.31 -13.53
N GLY A 12 5.85 11.07 -13.32
CA GLY A 12 7.22 10.61 -13.56
C GLY A 12 8.27 11.07 -12.54
N LYS A 13 7.94 11.94 -11.59
CA LYS A 13 8.92 12.52 -10.65
C LYS A 13 9.44 11.52 -9.60
N MET A 14 8.67 10.49 -9.29
CA MET A 14 9.05 9.43 -8.36
C MET A 14 9.14 8.08 -9.05
N GLU A 15 10.13 7.28 -8.64
CA GLU A 15 10.35 5.91 -9.10
C GLU A 15 10.69 5.01 -7.91
N TRP A 16 10.13 3.80 -7.91
CA TRP A 16 10.39 2.80 -6.89
C TRP A 16 10.29 1.40 -7.46
N ARG A 17 10.93 0.45 -6.79
CA ARG A 17 10.96 -0.95 -7.19
C ARG A 17 10.55 -1.86 -6.05
N ILE A 18 9.85 -2.93 -6.41
CA ILE A 18 9.67 -4.10 -5.55
C ILE A 18 10.58 -5.20 -6.09
N ALA A 19 11.35 -5.87 -5.23
CA ALA A 19 12.31 -6.86 -5.67
C ALA A 19 11.62 -7.93 -6.57
N PRO A 20 12.20 -8.28 -7.75
CA PRO A 20 11.57 -9.17 -8.73
C PRO A 20 11.17 -10.54 -8.16
N THR A 21 11.96 -11.05 -7.23
CA THR A 21 11.75 -12.35 -6.57
C THR A 21 11.09 -12.23 -5.20
N ALA A 22 10.61 -11.03 -4.81
CA ALA A 22 9.98 -10.83 -3.51
C ALA A 22 8.78 -11.77 -3.35
N PRO A 23 8.73 -12.57 -2.26
CA PRO A 23 7.55 -13.36 -1.96
C PRO A 23 6.42 -12.45 -1.48
N GLY A 24 5.20 -12.77 -1.86
CA GLY A 24 4.07 -11.88 -1.66
C GLY A 24 2.72 -12.55 -1.58
N THR A 25 1.74 -11.78 -1.13
CA THR A 25 0.32 -12.07 -1.32
C THR A 25 -0.25 -10.98 -2.20
N HIS A 26 -0.75 -11.36 -3.37
CA HIS A 26 -1.38 -10.47 -4.33
C HIS A 26 -2.90 -10.50 -4.13
N LEU A 27 -3.53 -9.35 -3.93
CA LEU A 27 -4.95 -9.21 -3.62
C LEU A 27 -5.53 -7.91 -4.18
N VAL A 28 -6.86 -7.81 -4.21
CA VAL A 28 -7.58 -6.54 -4.42
C VAL A 28 -8.45 -6.24 -3.21
N CYS A 29 -8.44 -4.99 -2.75
CA CYS A 29 -9.17 -4.56 -1.56
C CYS A 29 -10.21 -3.48 -1.89
N TYR A 30 -11.46 -3.75 -1.50
CA TYR A 30 -12.64 -2.91 -1.73
C TYR A 30 -13.18 -2.30 -0.43
N CYS A 31 -12.39 -2.28 0.64
CA CYS A 31 -12.87 -1.73 1.91
C CYS A 31 -13.05 -0.21 1.82
N ALA A 32 -14.00 0.33 2.59
CA ALA A 32 -14.28 1.76 2.64
C ALA A 32 -13.03 2.60 2.91
N ASP A 33 -12.08 2.10 3.70
CA ASP A 33 -10.84 2.83 3.99
C ASP A 33 -9.88 2.90 2.78
N CYS A 34 -9.81 1.88 1.93
CA CYS A 34 -9.02 1.94 0.68
C CYS A 34 -9.66 2.91 -0.32
N GLN A 35 -10.99 2.87 -0.45
CA GLN A 35 -11.74 3.82 -1.29
C GLN A 35 -11.66 5.26 -0.75
N THR A 36 -11.80 5.45 0.56
CA THR A 36 -11.63 6.78 1.20
C THR A 36 -10.23 7.34 0.93
N TYR A 37 -9.20 6.49 1.02
CA TYR A 37 -7.83 6.92 0.72
C TYR A 37 -7.68 7.40 -0.73
N ALA A 38 -8.24 6.66 -1.69
CA ALA A 38 -8.21 7.07 -3.10
C ALA A 38 -8.94 8.41 -3.31
N ASN A 39 -10.14 8.56 -2.73
CA ASN A 39 -10.95 9.77 -2.86
C ASN A 39 -10.27 11.02 -2.27
N VAL A 40 -9.48 10.87 -1.18
CA VAL A 40 -8.74 11.99 -0.57
C VAL A 40 -7.63 12.53 -1.47
N LEU A 41 -7.00 11.68 -2.28
CA LEU A 41 -5.90 12.08 -3.16
C LEU A 41 -6.35 12.70 -4.48
N ASP A 42 -7.66 12.91 -4.62
CA ASP A 42 -8.36 13.36 -5.82
C ASP A 42 -8.19 12.36 -6.98
N HIS A 43 -9.27 12.08 -7.73
CA HIS A 43 -9.34 10.98 -8.69
C HIS A 43 -8.28 11.04 -9.83
N GLY A 44 -7.51 12.12 -9.90
CA GLY A 44 -6.44 12.32 -10.89
C GLY A 44 -5.36 11.23 -10.89
N ALA A 45 -5.10 10.55 -9.76
CA ALA A 45 -3.95 9.66 -9.62
C ALA A 45 -4.25 8.16 -9.56
N THR A 46 -5.51 7.74 -9.77
CA THR A 46 -6.01 6.55 -9.10
C THR A 46 -5.52 5.23 -9.69
N ARG A 47 -4.73 4.52 -8.86
CA ARG A 47 -4.45 3.09 -8.97
C ARG A 47 -5.62 2.27 -8.40
N VAL A 48 -6.85 2.60 -8.82
CA VAL A 48 -8.07 1.88 -8.44
C VAL A 48 -8.77 1.34 -9.68
N ASP A 49 -9.40 0.19 -9.57
CA ASP A 49 -10.22 -0.38 -10.65
C ASP A 49 -11.60 0.30 -10.75
N SER A 50 -12.41 -0.14 -11.72
CA SER A 50 -13.75 0.39 -12.00
C SER A 50 -14.73 0.30 -10.82
N ASP A 51 -14.50 -0.63 -9.91
CA ASP A 51 -15.36 -0.89 -8.75
C ASP A 51 -14.76 -0.28 -7.45
N GLY A 52 -13.72 0.55 -7.60
CA GLY A 52 -13.03 1.20 -6.49
C GLY A 52 -12.09 0.28 -5.72
N GLY A 53 -11.73 -0.86 -6.29
CA GLY A 53 -10.77 -1.81 -5.73
C GLY A 53 -9.34 -1.28 -5.85
N THR A 54 -8.57 -1.43 -4.77
CA THR A 54 -7.13 -1.15 -4.78
C THR A 54 -6.37 -2.47 -4.91
N GLU A 55 -5.59 -2.64 -5.98
CA GLU A 55 -4.70 -3.79 -6.16
C GLU A 55 -3.48 -3.65 -5.25
N ILE A 56 -3.19 -4.68 -4.45
CA ILE A 56 -2.16 -4.65 -3.40
C ILE A 56 -1.30 -5.91 -3.44
N PHE A 57 0.01 -5.70 -3.42
CA PHE A 57 0.97 -6.76 -3.15
C PHE A 57 1.58 -6.60 -1.76
N GLN A 58 1.22 -7.52 -0.87
CA GLN A 58 1.69 -7.52 0.52
C GLN A 58 2.99 -8.30 0.63
N THR A 59 4.06 -7.66 1.12
CA THR A 59 5.41 -8.22 1.29
C THR A 59 6.14 -7.58 2.48
N LEU A 60 7.46 -7.79 2.59
CA LEU A 60 8.31 -7.17 3.59
C LEU A 60 8.89 -5.83 3.07
N PRO A 61 9.05 -4.81 3.93
CA PRO A 61 9.63 -3.53 3.53
C PRO A 61 11.02 -3.62 2.91
N ALA A 62 11.81 -4.64 3.28
CA ALA A 62 13.14 -4.87 2.72
C ALA A 62 13.14 -5.21 1.22
N ASN A 63 11.98 -5.57 0.67
CA ASN A 63 11.81 -5.79 -0.77
C ASN A 63 11.43 -4.50 -1.52
N PHE A 64 11.36 -3.36 -0.85
CA PHE A 64 10.91 -2.09 -1.41
C PHE A 64 12.06 -1.10 -1.44
N GLU A 65 12.25 -0.42 -2.57
CA GLU A 65 13.36 0.51 -2.79
C GLU A 65 12.85 1.75 -3.53
N PHE A 66 13.13 2.95 -3.01
CA PHE A 66 12.94 4.18 -3.77
C PHE A 66 14.17 4.42 -4.64
N LEU A 67 13.95 4.61 -5.94
CA LEU A 67 15.01 4.82 -6.92
C LEU A 67 15.22 6.31 -7.19
N ARG A 68 14.13 7.10 -7.24
CA ARG A 68 14.15 8.54 -7.51
C ARG A 68 12.99 9.26 -6.85
N GLY A 69 13.21 10.53 -6.48
CA GLY A 69 12.15 11.45 -6.07
C GLY A 69 11.63 11.24 -4.65
N GLN A 70 12.41 10.63 -3.76
CA GLN A 70 11.97 10.36 -2.38
C GLN A 70 11.61 11.66 -1.62
N ASP A 71 12.12 12.81 -2.02
CA ASP A 71 11.75 14.14 -1.54
C ASP A 71 10.27 14.50 -1.80
N HIS A 72 9.63 13.86 -2.78
CA HIS A 72 8.19 13.97 -3.03
C HIS A 72 7.34 12.97 -2.24
N LEU A 73 7.95 12.09 -1.43
CA LEU A 73 7.20 11.12 -0.63
C LEU A 73 6.33 11.84 0.39
N ALA A 74 5.08 11.42 0.49
CA ALA A 74 4.13 11.93 1.47
C ALA A 74 3.38 10.77 2.13
N VAL A 75 2.80 11.04 3.30
CA VAL A 75 2.07 10.03 4.08
C VAL A 75 0.81 10.59 4.71
N LEU A 76 -0.25 9.80 4.62
CA LEU A 76 -1.57 10.09 5.16
C LEU A 76 -1.96 9.03 6.20
N ARG A 77 -2.74 9.44 7.22
CA ARG A 77 -3.54 8.53 8.05
C ARG A 77 -5.00 8.96 8.03
N LEU A 78 -5.89 8.01 7.82
CA LEU A 78 -7.34 8.25 7.89
C LEU A 78 -7.85 8.45 9.32
N SER A 79 -7.05 8.08 10.32
CA SER A 79 -7.34 8.32 11.73
C SER A 79 -6.05 8.32 12.56
N PRO A 80 -6.05 8.85 13.80
CA PRO A 80 -4.86 8.88 14.65
C PRO A 80 -4.23 7.50 14.95
N LYS A 81 -5.00 6.41 14.83
CA LYS A 81 -4.53 5.03 15.05
C LYS A 81 -4.44 4.19 13.78
N GLY A 82 -4.80 4.75 12.61
CA GLY A 82 -4.83 4.02 11.34
C GLY A 82 -3.43 3.65 10.81
N ILE A 83 -3.39 2.83 9.76
CA ILE A 83 -2.15 2.54 9.04
C ILE A 83 -1.56 3.79 8.36
N LEU A 84 -0.28 3.74 8.03
CA LEU A 84 0.38 4.77 7.22
C LEU A 84 0.13 4.48 5.76
N ARG A 85 -0.37 5.48 5.02
CA ARG A 85 -0.69 5.39 3.60
C ARG A 85 0.22 6.32 2.82
N TRP A 86 1.19 5.73 2.12
CA TRP A 86 2.25 6.42 1.41
C TRP A 86 1.84 6.73 -0.03
N TYR A 87 2.12 7.94 -0.47
CA TYR A 87 1.82 8.42 -1.83
C TYR A 87 2.90 9.39 -2.31
N ALA A 88 2.91 9.62 -3.63
CA ALA A 88 3.71 10.65 -4.25
C ALA A 88 3.01 12.00 -4.08
N GLY A 89 3.51 12.86 -3.19
CA GLY A 89 2.95 14.18 -2.91
C GLY A 89 2.93 15.11 -4.13
N CYS A 90 3.79 14.86 -5.12
CA CYS A 90 3.83 15.63 -6.37
C CYS A 90 2.61 15.45 -7.29
N CYS A 91 1.85 14.34 -7.16
CA CYS A 91 0.72 14.05 -8.05
C CYS A 91 -0.38 13.17 -7.43
N GLY A 92 -0.26 12.75 -6.17
CA GLY A 92 -1.25 11.89 -5.52
C GLY A 92 -1.13 10.40 -5.82
N THR A 93 -0.13 9.93 -6.59
CA THR A 93 -0.03 8.49 -6.90
C THR A 93 0.18 7.65 -5.64
N GLN A 94 -0.72 6.70 -5.40
CA GLN A 94 -0.62 5.78 -4.27
C GLN A 94 0.59 4.85 -4.43
N ILE A 95 1.37 4.68 -3.35
CA ILE A 95 2.64 3.91 -3.36
C ILE A 95 2.51 2.65 -2.53
N ALA A 96 2.21 2.79 -1.23
CA ALA A 96 2.25 1.67 -0.29
C ALA A 96 1.47 1.95 0.98
N ASN A 97 1.21 0.91 1.76
CA ASN A 97 0.68 1.00 3.11
C ASN A 97 1.59 0.25 4.09
N THR A 98 1.86 0.83 5.26
CA THR A 98 2.64 0.17 6.33
C THR A 98 1.90 0.26 7.65
N LEU A 99 2.27 -0.61 8.59
CA LEU A 99 1.85 -0.45 9.99
C LEU A 99 2.41 0.88 10.56
N PRO A 100 1.87 1.39 11.69
CA PRO A 100 2.32 2.65 12.28
C PRO A 100 3.79 2.71 12.72
N GLY A 101 4.45 1.56 12.84
CA GLY A 101 5.87 1.48 13.21
C GLY A 101 6.55 0.22 12.66
N PRO A 102 7.89 0.16 12.70
CA PRO A 102 8.70 -0.88 12.07
C PRO A 102 8.83 -2.18 12.90
N GLY A 103 8.09 -2.31 14.01
CA GLY A 103 8.18 -3.48 14.89
C GLY A 103 7.77 -4.78 14.21
N LEU A 104 6.76 -4.71 13.34
CA LEU A 104 6.33 -5.81 12.47
C LEU A 104 6.60 -5.40 11.01
N PRO A 105 7.53 -6.06 10.30
CA PRO A 105 7.91 -5.68 8.95
C PRO A 105 6.79 -6.05 7.97
N PHE A 106 5.93 -5.09 7.65
CA PHE A 106 4.81 -5.25 6.72
C PHE A 106 4.72 -4.05 5.78
N VAL A 107 4.63 -4.33 4.48
CA VAL A 107 4.24 -3.35 3.47
C VAL A 107 3.21 -3.96 2.52
N GLY A 108 2.13 -3.23 2.25
CA GLY A 108 1.21 -3.49 1.16
C GLY A 108 1.45 -2.48 0.04
N ALA A 109 2.22 -2.86 -0.98
CA ALA A 109 2.47 -1.99 -2.13
C ALA A 109 1.18 -1.83 -2.95
N VAL A 110 0.82 -0.60 -3.29
CA VAL A 110 -0.35 -0.29 -4.12
C VAL A 110 0.06 -0.35 -5.57
N LEU A 111 -0.62 -1.16 -6.37
CA LEU A 111 -0.28 -1.45 -7.76
C LEU A 111 -1.29 -0.81 -8.72
N PRO A 112 -0.89 -0.44 -9.95
CA PRO A 112 -1.88 -0.11 -10.97
C PRO A 112 -2.75 -1.36 -11.25
N PRO A 113 -4.03 -1.19 -11.60
CA PRO A 113 -4.90 -2.31 -11.93
C PRO A 113 -4.32 -3.20 -13.04
N GLY A 114 -4.32 -4.52 -12.81
CA GLY A 114 -3.80 -5.50 -13.76
C GLY A 114 -2.27 -5.58 -13.80
N ALA A 115 -1.59 -5.22 -12.71
CA ALA A 115 -0.13 -5.25 -12.67
C ALA A 115 0.41 -6.67 -12.88
N LYS A 116 1.38 -6.79 -13.79
CA LYS A 116 2.03 -8.05 -14.11
C LYS A 116 3.21 -8.31 -13.18
N GLY A 117 3.68 -9.56 -13.14
CA GLY A 117 4.87 -9.93 -12.37
C GLY A 117 4.64 -10.20 -10.88
N TYR A 118 3.40 -10.10 -10.36
CA TYR A 118 3.07 -10.35 -8.94
C TYR A 118 2.43 -11.72 -8.65
N GLY A 119 2.29 -12.56 -9.67
CA GLY A 119 1.52 -13.80 -9.58
C GLY A 119 0.00 -13.54 -9.57
N PRO A 120 -0.82 -14.59 -9.42
CA PRO A 120 -2.27 -14.45 -9.46
C PRO A 120 -2.79 -13.65 -8.26
N ILE A 121 -3.88 -12.92 -8.47
CA ILE A 121 -4.69 -12.39 -7.36
C ILE A 121 -5.27 -13.59 -6.60
N THR A 122 -4.91 -13.70 -5.32
CA THR A 122 -5.27 -14.84 -4.45
C THR A 122 -6.35 -14.52 -3.43
N ALA A 123 -6.71 -13.25 -3.29
CA ALA A 123 -7.76 -12.81 -2.38
C ALA A 123 -8.46 -11.55 -2.91
N LEU A 124 -9.76 -11.47 -2.64
CA LEU A 124 -10.57 -10.26 -2.79
C LEU A 124 -11.09 -9.91 -1.40
N LEU A 125 -10.79 -8.70 -0.92
CA LEU A 125 -11.22 -8.24 0.41
C LEU A 125 -12.41 -7.31 0.25
N SER A 126 -13.52 -7.60 0.91
CA SER A 126 -14.73 -6.79 0.86
C SER A 126 -15.36 -6.69 2.24
N THR A 127 -15.02 -5.62 2.98
CA THR A 127 -15.51 -5.43 4.35
C THR A 127 -16.24 -4.09 4.49
N VAL A 128 -17.29 -3.88 3.69
CA VAL A 128 -18.13 -2.65 3.61
C VAL A 128 -17.54 -1.59 2.66
N GLY A 129 -18.21 -1.35 1.51
CA GLY A 129 -17.88 -0.40 0.44
C GLY A 129 -18.92 -0.44 -0.70
N THR A 130 -18.77 0.40 -1.73
CA THR A 130 -19.72 0.57 -2.87
C THR A 130 -19.78 -0.60 -3.86
N ALA A 131 -19.03 -1.68 -3.61
CA ALA A 131 -18.96 -2.85 -4.49
C ALA A 131 -19.66 -4.08 -3.86
N PRO A 132 -20.99 -4.03 -3.59
CA PRO A 132 -21.72 -5.10 -2.90
C PRO A 132 -21.77 -6.41 -3.71
N HIS A 133 -21.48 -6.35 -5.01
CA HIS A 133 -21.42 -7.51 -5.88
C HIS A 133 -20.10 -8.29 -5.76
N ILE A 134 -19.06 -7.70 -5.16
CA ILE A 134 -17.77 -8.36 -4.94
C ILE A 134 -17.84 -9.17 -3.63
N LYS A 135 -17.73 -10.50 -3.78
CA LYS A 135 -17.67 -11.42 -2.65
C LYS A 135 -16.24 -11.55 -2.14
N GLU A 136 -16.08 -11.48 -0.82
CA GLU A 136 -14.81 -11.75 -0.17
C GLU A 136 -14.33 -13.18 -0.46
N THR A 137 -13.07 -13.35 -0.85
CA THR A 137 -12.46 -14.65 -1.17
C THR A 137 -11.01 -14.71 -0.71
N GLY A 138 -10.54 -15.89 -0.31
CA GLY A 138 -9.12 -16.14 -0.03
C GLY A 138 -8.52 -15.43 1.20
N VAL A 139 -9.33 -14.67 1.95
CA VAL A 139 -8.84 -13.75 3.01
C VAL A 139 -8.12 -14.47 4.14
N LEU A 140 -8.64 -15.57 4.66
CA LEU A 140 -7.97 -16.32 5.73
C LEU A 140 -6.57 -16.80 5.29
N LYS A 141 -6.46 -17.35 4.08
CA LYS A 141 -5.17 -17.82 3.54
C LYS A 141 -4.21 -16.66 3.31
N ALA A 142 -4.70 -15.53 2.79
CA ALA A 142 -3.92 -14.31 2.62
C ALA A 142 -3.37 -13.81 3.97
N GLN A 143 -4.22 -13.71 4.99
CA GLN A 143 -3.84 -13.27 6.34
C GLN A 143 -2.79 -14.21 6.96
N LEU A 144 -2.99 -15.52 6.92
CA LEU A 144 -2.03 -16.50 7.44
C LEU A 144 -0.67 -16.42 6.70
N SER A 145 -0.68 -16.24 5.38
CA SER A 145 0.54 -16.06 4.58
C SER A 145 1.31 -14.80 4.96
N VAL A 146 0.61 -13.68 5.18
CA VAL A 146 1.20 -12.42 5.65
C VAL A 146 1.79 -12.59 7.04
N ILE A 147 1.03 -13.16 7.99
CA ILE A 147 1.48 -13.38 9.38
C ILE A 147 2.74 -14.22 9.40
N GLY A 148 2.76 -15.35 8.69
CA GLY A 148 3.94 -16.22 8.62
C GLY A 148 5.18 -15.49 8.09
N ARG A 149 5.02 -14.64 7.07
CA ARG A 149 6.11 -13.85 6.50
C ARG A 149 6.60 -12.76 7.44
N ILE A 150 5.70 -12.06 8.13
CA ILE A 150 6.05 -11.07 9.16
C ILE A 150 6.86 -11.76 10.26
N LEU A 151 6.36 -12.85 10.84
CA LEU A 151 7.03 -13.58 11.92
C LEU A 151 8.42 -14.08 11.50
N GLY A 152 8.56 -14.62 10.29
CA GLY A 152 9.86 -15.03 9.73
C GLY A 152 10.79 -13.86 9.37
N GLY A 153 10.28 -12.63 9.31
CA GLY A 153 11.03 -11.40 9.06
C GLY A 153 11.51 -10.68 10.34
N VAL A 154 10.78 -10.81 11.45
CA VAL A 154 11.07 -10.10 12.71
C VAL A 154 12.46 -10.43 13.29
N PHE A 155 12.98 -11.63 13.03
CA PHE A 155 14.26 -12.09 13.57
C PHE A 155 15.47 -11.79 12.69
N SER A 156 15.28 -11.19 11.50
CA SER A 156 16.36 -10.92 10.56
C SER A 156 16.49 -9.42 10.29
N PRO A 157 17.60 -8.78 10.68
CA PRO A 157 17.81 -7.34 10.47
C PRO A 157 17.67 -6.93 9.00
N SER A 158 18.22 -7.73 8.08
CA SER A 158 18.11 -7.46 6.63
C SER A 158 16.67 -7.51 6.12
N LYS A 159 15.80 -8.34 6.72
CA LYS A 159 14.36 -8.40 6.39
C LYS A 159 13.53 -7.30 7.04
N ARG A 160 14.11 -6.56 8.00
CA ARG A 160 13.47 -5.44 8.70
C ARG A 160 13.83 -4.08 8.15
N ALA A 161 14.88 -4.00 7.32
CA ALA A 161 15.22 -2.79 6.58
C ALA A 161 13.96 -2.25 5.89
N SER A 162 13.72 -0.95 6.02
CA SER A 162 12.51 -0.31 5.51
C SER A 162 12.85 1.09 5.00
N PRO A 163 12.49 1.44 3.77
CA PRO A 163 12.67 2.79 3.27
C PRO A 163 11.65 3.79 3.84
N PHE A 164 10.74 3.33 4.69
CA PHE A 164 9.61 4.11 5.24
C PHE A 164 9.85 4.63 6.67
N PHE A 165 10.87 4.12 7.37
CA PHE A 165 11.18 4.50 8.75
C PHE A 165 12.65 4.88 8.89
N ASN A 166 12.92 5.89 9.71
CA ASN A 166 14.26 6.26 10.15
C ASN A 166 14.80 5.26 11.18
N ASP A 167 16.09 5.35 11.49
CA ASP A 167 16.74 4.52 12.50
C ASP A 167 16.14 4.68 13.90
N ASP A 168 15.60 5.86 14.20
CA ASP A 168 14.86 6.16 15.45
C ASP A 168 13.44 5.57 15.48
N LYS A 169 13.05 4.82 14.45
CA LYS A 169 11.75 4.16 14.25
C LYS A 169 10.59 5.11 13.92
N THR A 170 10.86 6.40 13.72
CA THR A 170 9.86 7.35 13.23
C THR A 170 9.65 7.19 11.72
N PRO A 171 8.46 7.52 11.17
CA PRO A 171 8.27 7.57 9.73
C PRO A 171 9.21 8.60 9.08
N VAL A 172 9.75 8.31 7.89
CA VAL A 172 10.65 9.22 7.16
C VAL A 172 10.01 10.56 6.78
N VAL A 173 8.67 10.62 6.77
CA VAL A 173 7.87 11.82 6.54
C VAL A 173 6.79 11.89 7.60
N ALA A 174 6.55 13.08 8.17
CA ALA A 174 5.53 13.28 9.19
C ALA A 174 4.12 13.01 8.61
N PRO A 175 3.31 12.11 9.21
CA PRO A 175 1.98 11.79 8.69
C PRO A 175 0.99 12.94 8.83
N ARG A 176 0.32 13.31 7.72
CA ARG A 176 -0.90 14.12 7.78
C ARG A 176 -2.06 13.23 8.24
N VAL A 177 -2.62 13.54 9.40
CA VAL A 177 -3.79 12.84 9.93
C VAL A 177 -5.05 13.59 9.50
N LEU A 178 -5.99 12.91 8.84
CA LEU A 178 -7.26 13.53 8.48
C LEU A 178 -8.10 13.86 9.71
N SER A 179 -8.78 15.00 9.65
CA SER A 179 -9.90 15.28 10.53
C SER A 179 -11.06 14.31 10.27
N LYS A 180 -11.97 14.19 11.25
CA LYS A 180 -13.16 13.35 11.11
C LYS A 180 -14.06 13.83 9.96
N SER A 181 -14.18 15.13 9.75
CA SER A 181 -14.97 15.72 8.66
C SER A 181 -14.36 15.40 7.29
N GLU A 182 -13.06 15.60 7.10
CA GLU A 182 -12.37 15.26 5.86
C GLU A 182 -12.50 13.78 5.52
N ARG A 183 -12.30 12.90 6.51
CA ARG A 183 -12.46 11.45 6.32
C ARG A 183 -13.89 11.09 5.91
N ASN A 184 -14.89 11.66 6.58
CA ASN A 184 -16.29 11.35 6.28
C ASN A 184 -16.72 11.88 4.91
N ALA A 185 -16.24 13.06 4.50
CA ALA A 185 -16.54 13.63 3.19
C ALA A 185 -15.98 12.78 2.04
N ALA A 186 -14.82 12.15 2.23
CA ALA A 186 -14.21 11.28 1.24
C ALA A 186 -14.66 9.82 1.31
N ARG A 187 -15.52 9.46 2.28
CA ARG A 187 -15.98 8.07 2.43
C ARG A 187 -16.89 7.70 1.25
N PRO A 188 -16.72 6.51 0.64
CA PRO A 188 -17.68 6.02 -0.35
C PRO A 188 -19.09 5.98 0.25
N GLN A 189 -20.07 6.49 -0.51
CA GLN A 189 -21.49 6.56 -0.12
C GLN A 189 -22.19 5.23 -0.33
#